data_AF-A0A9D1LDE0-F1
#
_entry.id   AF-A0A9D1LDE0-F1
#
_cell.length_a   1.000
_cell.length_b   1.000
_cell.length_c   1.000
_cell.angle_alpha   90.00
_cell.angle_beta   90.00
_cell.angle_gamma   90.00
#
_symmetry.space_group_name_H-M   'P 1'
#
loop_
_entity.id
_entity.type
_entity.pdbx_description
1 polymer ?
#
loop_
_entity_poly.entity_id
_entity_poly.type
_entity_poly.pdbx_seq_one_letter_code
_entity_poly.pdbx_strand_id
1 'polypeptide(L)' 'EIKERSARTGRNPSTGETIEIPASKIPAFKPGKVLREEF' A
#
# COMPACT_ATOMS: atom_id res chain seq x y z
N GLU A 1 -9.47 -3.39 6.82
CA GLU A 1 -9.14 -4.43 5.82
C GLU A 1 -7.63 -4.46 5.63
N ILE A 2 -7.03 -5.57 5.21
CA ILE A 2 -5.57 -5.64 4.97
C ILE A 2 -5.39 -5.74 3.46
N LYS A 3 -4.60 -4.85 2.86
CA LYS A 3 -4.23 -4.90 1.44
C LYS A 3 -2.85 -5.51 1.30
N GLU A 4 -2.73 -6.52 0.44
CA GLU A 4 -1.45 -7.14 0.13
C GLU A 4 -0.78 -6.40 -1.03
N ARG A 5 0.53 -6.14 -0.90
CA ARG A 5 1.37 -5.70 -2.00
C ARG A 5 2.38 -6.79 -2.32
N SER A 6 2.44 -7.17 -3.59
CA SER A 6 3.43 -8.11 -4.11
C SER A 6 4.83 -7.51 -4.09
N ALA A 7 5.83 -8.40 -4.10
CA ALA A 7 7.22 -8.00 -4.28
C ALA A 7 7.39 -7.29 -5.62
N ARG A 8 8.21 -6.24 -5.64
CA ARG A 8 8.49 -5.46 -6.86
C ARG A 8 9.86 -4.79 -6.78
N THR A 9 10.43 -4.49 -7.92
CA THR A 9 11.59 -3.60 -8.02
C THR A 9 11.12 -2.15 -7.99
N GLY A 10 11.66 -1.38 -7.06
CA GLY A 10 11.45 0.07 -6.93
C GLY A 10 12.73 0.84 -7.19
N ARG A 11 12.66 2.17 -7.09
CA ARG A 11 13.84 3.03 -7.06
C ARG A 11 13.90 3.79 -5.74
N ASN A 12 15.11 3.94 -5.21
CA ASN A 12 15.36 4.81 -4.07
C ASN A 12 15.13 6.27 -4.51
N PRO A 13 14.19 7.01 -3.92
CA PRO A 13 13.90 8.39 -4.31
C PRO A 13 15.06 9.36 -4.03
N SER A 14 16.00 9.01 -3.14
CA SER A 14 17.16 9.83 -2.81
C SER A 14 18.37 9.62 -3.72
N THR A 15 18.57 8.41 -4.26
CA THR A 15 19.77 8.06 -5.05
C THR A 15 19.46 7.60 -6.48
N GLY A 16 18.20 7.25 -6.76
CA GLY A 16 17.77 6.70 -8.05
C GLY A 16 18.12 5.22 -8.27
N GLU A 17 18.84 4.61 -7.34
CA GLU A 17 19.25 3.20 -7.42
C GLU A 17 18.04 2.26 -7.38
N THR A 18 18.16 1.12 -8.05
CA THR A 18 17.10 0.11 -8.06
C THR A 18 17.17 -0.73 -6.80
N ILE A 19 16.05 -0.86 -6.10
CA ILE A 19 15.92 -1.63 -4.85
C ILE A 19 14.83 -2.69 -4.98
N GLU A 20 15.04 -3.85 -4.38
CA GLU A 20 14.01 -4.87 -4.27
C GLU A 20 13.11 -4.58 -3.06
N ILE A 21 11.81 -4.50 -3.30
CA ILE A 21 10.80 -4.26 -2.27
C ILE A 21 10.07 -5.60 -2.05
N PRO A 22 10.18 -6.23 -0.87
CA PRO A 22 9.52 -7.49 -0.60
C PRO A 22 8.00 -7.35 -0.51
N ALA A 23 7.31 -8.47 -0.64
CA ALA A 23 5.86 -8.50 -0.43
C ALA A 23 5.52 -8.10 1.01
N SER A 24 4.49 -7.29 1.17
CA SER A 24 4.10 -6.76 2.48
C SER A 24 2.60 -6.59 2.60
N LYS A 25 2.11 -6.72 3.83
CA LYS A 25 0.72 -6.49 4.20
C LYS A 25 0.59 -5.07 4.72
N ILE A 26 -0.28 -4.29 4.12
CA ILE A 26 -0.51 -2.89 4.46
C ILE A 26 -1.90 -2.76 5.07
N PRO A 27 -2.05 -2.11 6.24
CA PRO A 27 -3.36 -1.84 6.79
C PRO A 27 -4.13 -0.90 5.85
N ALA A 28 -5.38 -1.26 5.54
CA ALA A 28 -6.28 -0.46 4.73
C ALA A 28 -7.56 -0.15 5.52
N PHE A 29 -7.96 1.11 5.51
CA PHE A 29 -9.21 1.50 6.13
C PHE A 29 -10.40 1.09 5.26
N LYS A 30 -11.45 0.56 5.89
CA LYS A 30 -12.74 0.29 5.26
C LYS A 30 -13.79 1.13 5.98
N PRO A 31 -14.39 2.13 5.33
CA PRO A 31 -15.40 2.96 5.98
C PRO A 31 -16.62 2.12 6.36
N GLY A 32 -17.22 2.46 7.51
CA GLY A 32 -18.49 1.90 7.96
C GLY A 32 -19.65 2.36 7.08
N LYS A 33 -20.81 1.71 7.21
CA LYS A 33 -22.00 1.96 6.38
C LYS A 33 -22.40 3.44 6.36
N VAL A 34 -22.51 4.06 7.53
CA VAL A 34 -22.91 5.47 7.68
C VAL A 34 -21.97 6.40 6.90
N LEU A 35 -20.66 6.24 7.09
CA LEU A 35 -19.64 7.06 6.42
C LEU A 35 -19.57 6.85 4.90
N ARG A 36 -20.06 5.71 4.38
CA ARG A 36 -20.12 5.42 2.94
C ARG A 36 -21.41 5.93 2.28
N GLU A 37 -22.51 6.02 3.03
CA GLU A 37 -23.81 6.45 2.50
C GLU A 37 -24.01 7.98 2.60
N GLU A 38 -23.34 8.64 3.56
CA GLU A 38 -23.40 10.09 3.75
C GLU A 38 -22.41 10.90 2.88
N PHE A 39 -21.39 10.25 2.29
CA PHE A 39 -20.37 10.86 1.44
C PHE A 39 -20.31 10.17 0.08
#